data_AF-X8H9X5-F1
#
_entry.id   AF-X8H9X5-F1
#
_cell.length_a   1.000
_cell.length_b   1.000
_cell.length_c   1.000
_cell.angle_alpha   90.00
_cell.angle_beta   90.00
_cell.angle_gamma   90.00
#
_symmetry.space_group_name_H-M   'P 1'
#
loop_
_entity.id
_entity.type
_entity.pdbx_description
1 polymer ?
#
loop_
_entity_poly.entity_id
_entity_poly.type
_entity_poly.pdbx_seq_one_letter_code
_entity_poly.pdbx_strand_id
1 'polypeptide(L)'
;MNEYIDCERGSTIAAAAMKKKCTEQVKEQCLSQQIESVKGKVDLLFEWHSSTRHDPDNVAFAKKFILDGLQLAGVLENDNRKFIGTMADEIITDTENYVILHISECMSIFL
;
A
#
# COMPACT_ATOMS: atom_id res chain seq x y z
N MET A 1 -15.80 -1.85 2.06
CA MET A 1 -14.94 -1.43 0.93
C MET A 1 -15.67 -1.39 -0.42
N ASN A 2 -16.98 -1.68 -0.49
CA ASN A 2 -17.84 -1.16 -1.56
C ASN A 2 -17.94 0.38 -1.52
N GLU A 3 -17.74 0.97 -0.33
CA GLU A 3 -17.81 2.40 -0.11
C GLU A 3 -16.87 3.25 -0.98
N TYR A 4 -15.62 2.84 -1.27
CA TYR A 4 -14.74 3.68 -2.10
C TYR A 4 -15.15 3.65 -3.57
N ILE A 5 -15.51 2.47 -4.11
CA ILE A 5 -15.96 2.33 -5.50
C ILE A 5 -17.31 3.03 -5.70
N ASP A 6 -18.22 2.90 -4.73
CA ASP A 6 -19.49 3.63 -4.72
C ASP A 6 -19.27 5.14 -4.55
N CYS A 7 -18.27 5.53 -3.77
CA CYS A 7 -17.86 6.93 -3.59
C CYS A 7 -17.23 7.51 -4.86
N GLU A 8 -16.38 6.77 -5.59
CA GLU A 8 -15.85 7.20 -6.90
C GLU A 8 -16.97 7.40 -7.92
N ARG A 9 -17.96 6.49 -7.94
CA ARG A 9 -19.11 6.56 -8.84
C ARG A 9 -20.13 7.64 -8.44
N GLY A 10 -20.22 7.96 -7.15
CA GLY A 10 -21.15 8.95 -6.62
C GLY A 10 -20.61 10.38 -6.55
N SER A 11 -19.37 10.57 -6.10
CA SER A 11 -18.73 11.88 -5.94
C SER A 11 -17.20 11.79 -5.90
N THR A 12 -16.55 12.30 -6.94
CA THR A 12 -15.08 12.37 -7.05
C THR A 12 -14.43 13.14 -5.88
N ILE A 13 -15.13 14.11 -5.30
CA ILE A 13 -14.65 14.89 -4.14
C ILE A 13 -14.55 14.00 -2.90
N ALA A 14 -15.58 13.18 -2.65
CA ALA A 14 -15.61 12.31 -1.49
C ALA A 14 -14.57 11.17 -1.63
N ALA A 15 -14.36 10.66 -2.85
CA ALA A 15 -13.32 9.69 -3.13
C ALA A 15 -11.92 10.26 -2.87
N ALA A 16 -11.65 11.48 -3.35
CA ALA A 16 -10.39 12.17 -3.10
C ALA A 16 -10.14 12.40 -1.59
N ALA A 17 -11.18 12.74 -0.83
CA ALA A 17 -11.09 12.91 0.61
C ALA A 17 -10.78 11.59 1.35
N MET A 18 -11.45 10.48 0.96
CA MET A 18 -11.18 9.17 1.53
C MET A 18 -9.76 8.71 1.23
N LYS A 19 -9.33 8.84 -0.03
CA LYS A 19 -7.95 8.57 -0.45
C LYS A 19 -6.96 9.34 0.41
N LYS A 20 -7.13 10.66 0.54
CA LYS A 20 -6.24 11.52 1.32
C LYS A 20 -6.14 11.06 2.77
N LYS A 21 -7.27 10.74 3.40
CA LYS A 21 -7.31 10.25 4.78
C LYS A 21 -6.55 8.94 4.96
N CYS A 22 -6.76 7.96 4.09
CA CYS A 22 -6.06 6.68 4.15
C CYS A 22 -4.55 6.84 3.92
N THR A 23 -4.16 7.65 2.94
CA THR A 23 -2.76 7.98 2.66
C THR A 23 -2.08 8.67 3.85
N GLU A 24 -2.76 9.63 4.50
CA GLU A 24 -2.24 10.31 5.69
C GLU A 24 -2.06 9.36 6.87
N GLN A 25 -2.99 8.42 7.06
CA GLN A 25 -2.87 7.41 8.12
C GLN A 25 -1.63 6.53 7.94
N VAL A 26 -1.35 6.06 6.72
CA VAL A 26 -0.13 5.28 6.43
C VAL A 26 1.12 6.11 6.71
N LYS A 27 1.12 7.38 6.30
CA LYS A 27 2.24 8.30 6.57
C LYS A 27 2.51 8.40 8.07
N GLU A 28 1.48 8.65 8.87
CA GLU A 28 1.58 8.79 10.33
C GLU A 28 2.09 7.50 10.99
N GLN A 29 1.62 6.33 10.53
CA GLN A 29 2.09 5.03 11.01
C GLN A 29 3.56 4.78 10.68
N CYS A 30 4.04 5.21 9.51
CA CYS A 30 5.45 5.08 9.15
C CYS A 30 6.34 5.98 10.02
N LEU A 31 5.90 7.22 10.24
CA LEU A 31 6.62 8.18 11.08
C LEU A 31 6.66 7.75 12.56
N SER A 32 5.54 7.22 13.08
CA SER A 32 5.47 6.77 14.48
C SER A 32 6.32 5.53 14.75
N GLN A 33 6.45 4.65 13.76
CA GLN A 33 7.31 3.47 13.82
C GLN A 33 8.78 3.77 13.47
N GLN A 34 9.10 5.03 13.12
CA GLN A 34 10.44 5.46 12.73
C GLN A 34 11.04 4.60 11.60
N ILE A 35 10.21 4.24 10.61
CA ILE A 35 10.64 3.42 9.48
C ILE A 35 11.72 4.18 8.69
N GLU A 36 12.84 3.51 8.44
CA GLU A 36 13.94 4.08 7.66
C GLU A 36 13.62 4.16 6.17
N SER A 37 14.20 5.15 5.50
CA SER A 37 14.10 5.28 4.04
C SER A 37 14.86 4.17 3.34
N VAL A 38 14.25 3.52 2.35
CA VAL A 38 14.93 2.58 1.47
C VAL A 38 15.51 3.30 0.26
N LYS A 39 16.65 2.83 -0.25
CA LYS A 39 17.34 3.42 -1.40
C LYS A 39 17.30 2.50 -2.59
N GLY A 40 17.08 3.09 -3.76
CA GLY A 40 17.09 2.34 -5.02
C GLY A 40 15.83 1.54 -5.24
N LYS A 41 15.96 0.44 -6.00
CA LYS A 41 14.82 -0.35 -6.46
C LYS A 41 14.47 -1.44 -5.45
N VAL A 42 13.20 -1.51 -5.06
CA VAL A 42 12.68 -2.45 -4.06
C VAL A 42 11.56 -3.32 -4.61
N ASP A 43 11.44 -4.51 -4.04
CA ASP A 43 10.30 -5.40 -4.22
C ASP A 43 9.40 -5.32 -2.97
N LEU A 44 8.09 -5.30 -3.20
CA LEU A 44 7.06 -5.14 -2.18
C LEU A 44 6.19 -6.39 -2.13
N LEU A 45 6.03 -6.96 -0.95
CA LEU A 45 5.06 -8.01 -0.67
C LEU A 45 4.02 -7.47 0.33
N PHE A 46 2.77 -7.44 -0.10
CA PHE A 46 1.63 -7.05 0.72
C PHE A 46 0.96 -8.31 1.28
N GLU A 47 1.07 -8.51 2.59
CA GLU A 47 0.44 -9.61 3.31
C GLU A 47 -0.86 -9.10 3.94
N TRP A 48 -1.99 -9.46 3.33
CA TRP A 48 -3.33 -9.00 3.67
C TRP A 48 -4.00 -9.96 4.63
N HIS A 49 -4.17 -9.55 5.88
CA HIS A 49 -4.92 -10.29 6.89
C HIS A 49 -6.36 -9.79 6.90
N SER A 50 -7.32 -10.70 6.71
CA SER A 50 -8.73 -10.35 6.81
C SER A 50 -9.62 -11.50 7.24
N SER A 51 -10.64 -11.15 8.02
CA SER A 51 -11.79 -12.00 8.36
C SER A 51 -12.74 -12.27 7.21
N THR A 52 -12.64 -11.50 6.12
CA THR A 52 -13.52 -11.59 4.96
C THR A 52 -12.71 -11.67 3.68
N ARG A 53 -13.29 -12.28 2.65
CA ARG A 53 -12.65 -12.28 1.33
C ARG A 53 -12.67 -10.86 0.76
N HIS A 54 -11.51 -10.34 0.36
CA HIS A 54 -11.40 -9.07 -0.35
C HIS A 54 -11.56 -9.25 -1.86
N ASP A 55 -12.27 -8.32 -2.49
CA ASP A 55 -12.31 -8.22 -3.95
C ASP A 55 -10.95 -7.73 -4.50
N PRO A 56 -10.49 -8.24 -5.65
CA PRO A 56 -9.21 -7.83 -6.25
C PRO A 56 -9.08 -6.31 -6.44
N ASP A 57 -10.17 -5.63 -6.82
CA ASP A 57 -10.18 -4.17 -7.01
C ASP A 57 -9.92 -3.43 -5.68
N ASN A 58 -10.46 -3.94 -4.57
CA ASN A 58 -10.29 -3.35 -3.24
C ASN A 58 -8.83 -3.41 -2.79
N VAL A 59 -8.16 -4.54 -3.06
CA VAL A 59 -6.72 -4.72 -2.78
C VAL A 59 -5.88 -3.74 -3.62
N ALA A 60 -6.22 -3.55 -4.90
CA ALA A 60 -5.52 -2.61 -5.77
C ALA A 60 -5.60 -1.15 -5.27
N PHE A 61 -6.76 -0.71 -4.80
CA PHE A 61 -6.92 0.64 -4.22
C PHE A 61 -6.15 0.80 -2.91
N ALA A 62 -6.22 -0.19 -2.02
CA ALA A 62 -5.48 -0.18 -0.77
C ALA A 62 -3.97 -0.03 -1.02
N LYS A 63 -3.40 -0.79 -1.97
CA LYS A 63 -1.99 -0.67 -2.37
C LYS A 63 -1.63 0.75 -2.78
N LYS A 64 -2.48 1.41 -3.57
CA LYS A 64 -2.21 2.78 -4.00
C LYS A 64 -2.13 3.75 -2.82
N PHE A 65 -3.01 3.62 -1.84
CA PHE A 65 -2.98 4.50 -0.67
C PHE A 65 -1.76 4.25 0.21
N ILE A 66 -1.32 2.99 0.31
CA ILE A 66 -0.10 2.60 1.02
C ILE A 66 1.13 3.19 0.33
N LEU A 67 1.26 3.02 -0.99
CA LEU A 67 2.38 3.57 -1.77
C LEU A 67 2.47 5.10 -1.65
N ASP A 68 1.34 5.79 -1.84
CA ASP A 68 1.26 7.24 -1.68
C ASP A 68 1.71 7.66 -0.26
N GLY A 69 1.30 6.89 0.77
CA GLY A 69 1.63 7.16 2.17
C GLY A 69 3.11 6.97 2.50
N LEU A 70 3.72 5.89 1.98
CA LEU A 70 5.16 5.62 2.11
C LEU A 70 6.00 6.72 1.46
N GLN A 71 5.60 7.19 0.28
CA GLN A 71 6.27 8.29 -0.39
C GLN A 71 6.15 9.60 0.41
N LEU A 72 4.96 9.91 0.94
CA LEU A 72 4.77 11.09 1.81
C LEU A 72 5.55 10.99 3.12
N ALA A 73 5.78 9.78 3.64
CA ALA A 73 6.59 9.55 4.83
C ALA A 73 8.09 9.62 4.55
N GLY A 74 8.51 9.64 3.27
CA GLY A 74 9.92 9.57 2.88
C GLY A 74 10.53 8.17 2.99
N VAL A 75 9.70 7.13 3.14
CA VAL A 75 10.17 5.73 3.16
C VAL A 75 10.58 5.30 1.75
N LEU A 76 9.76 5.64 0.75
CA LEU A 76 10.05 5.42 -0.67
C LEU A 76 10.41 6.73 -1.36
N GLU A 77 11.43 6.72 -2.23
CA GLU A 77 11.77 7.90 -3.05
C GLU A 77 10.66 8.21 -4.08
N ASN A 78 10.07 7.16 -4.67
CA ASN A 78 8.96 7.25 -5.62
C ASN A 78 8.28 5.88 -5.77
N ASP A 79 7.03 5.84 -6.24
CA ASP A 79 6.27 4.61 -6.48
C ASP A 79 6.32 4.12 -7.94
N ASN A 80 7.05 4.81 -8.81
CA ASN A 80 7.16 4.42 -10.22
C ASN A 80 8.06 3.18 -10.44
N ARG A 81 7.98 2.60 -11.66
CA ARG A 81 8.69 1.36 -12.06
C ARG A 81 10.24 1.43 -12.00
N LYS A 82 10.83 2.62 -11.83
CA LYS A 82 12.28 2.77 -11.59
C LYS A 82 12.65 2.33 -10.18
N PHE A 83 11.76 2.58 -9.21
CA PHE A 83 11.99 2.32 -7.79
C PHE A 83 11.22 1.10 -7.28
N ILE A 84 10.16 0.69 -7.98
CA ILE A 84 9.42 -0.53 -7.66
C ILE A 84 9.73 -1.61 -8.71
N GLY A 85 10.23 -2.76 -8.26
CA GLY A 85 10.44 -3.96 -9.08
C GLY A 85 9.16 -4.78 -9.19
N THR A 86 8.90 -5.55 -8.15
CA THR A 86 7.75 -6.45 -8.04
C THR A 86 6.82 -5.96 -6.95
N MET A 87 5.52 -6.08 -7.20
CA MET A 87 4.49 -6.02 -6.17
C MET A 87 3.76 -7.35 -6.16
N ALA A 88 3.78 -8.03 -5.02
CA ALA A 88 3.09 -9.29 -4.80
C ALA A 88 2.06 -9.14 -3.67
N ASP A 89 1.01 -9.97 -3.72
CA ASP A 89 -0.04 -10.01 -2.71
C ASP A 89 -0.16 -11.43 -2.16
N GLU A 90 -0.16 -11.54 -0.84
CA GLU A 90 -0.55 -12.75 -0.11
C GLU A 90 -1.82 -12.45 0.68
N ILE A 91 -2.82 -13.33 0.59
CA ILE A 91 -4.11 -13.14 1.26
C ILE A 91 -4.26 -14.23 2.32
N ILE A 92 -4.37 -13.79 3.58
CA ILE A 92 -4.43 -14.65 4.75
C ILE A 92 -5.79 -14.46 5.43
N THR A 93 -6.46 -15.57 5.72
CA THR A 93 -7.66 -15.55 6.55
C THR A 93 -7.26 -15.38 8.01
N ASP A 94 -7.68 -14.28 8.61
CA ASP A 94 -7.36 -13.90 10.00
C ASP A 94 -8.63 -13.42 10.71
N THR A 95 -8.61 -13.30 12.03
CA THR A 95 -9.71 -12.72 12.82
C THR A 95 -9.75 -11.19 12.77
N GLU A 96 -8.63 -10.55 12.41
CA GLU A 96 -8.50 -9.10 12.33
C GLU A 96 -8.21 -8.63 10.89
N ASN A 97 -8.32 -7.31 10.67
CA ASN A 97 -8.04 -6.71 9.37
C ASN A 97 -6.83 -5.79 9.47
N TYR A 98 -5.72 -6.19 8.88
CA TYR A 98 -4.48 -5.41 8.80
C TYR A 98 -3.66 -5.85 7.60
N VAL A 99 -2.63 -5.07 7.28
CA VAL A 99 -1.67 -5.39 6.22
C VAL A 99 -0.28 -5.30 6.78
N ILE A 100 0.54 -6.33 6.52
CA ILE A 100 1.98 -6.28 6.74
C ILE A 100 2.62 -6.02 5.39
N LEU A 101 3.48 -5.00 5.34
CA LEU A 101 4.25 -4.70 4.13
C LEU A 101 5.70 -5.12 4.34
N HIS A 102 6.15 -6.04 3.50
CA HIS A 102 7.55 -6.41 3.42
C HIS A 102 8.22 -5.64 2.29
N ILE A 103 9.32 -4.98 2.59
CA ILE A 103 10.12 -4.21 1.63
C ILE A 103 11.50 -4.85 1.55
N SER A 104 11.91 -5.25 0.35
CA SER A 104 13.20 -5.90 0.12
C SER A 104 13.98 -5.22 -1.01
N GLU A 105 15.30 -5.10 -0.86
CA GLU A 105 16.15 -4.59 -1.93
C GLU A 105 16.20 -5.58 -3.08
N CYS A 106 16.02 -5.08 -4.31
CA CYS A 106 15.97 -5.93 -5.50
C CYS A 106 17.39 -6.37 -5.89
N MET A 107 17.83 -7.51 -5.38
CA MET A 107 19.09 -8.15 -5.79
C MET A 107 18.84 -9.08 -6.99
N SER A 108 19.49 -8.77 -8.12
CA SER A 108 19.49 -9.64 -9.30
C SER A 108 20.84 -10.30 -9.48
N ILE A 109 20.85 -11.62 -9.60
CA ILE A 109 22.02 -12.42 -9.99
C ILE A 109 21.71 -13.04 -11.34
N PHE A 110 22.60 -12.85 -12.31
CA PHE A 110 22.53 -13.57 -13.58
C PHE A 110 23.26 -14.90 -13.41
N LEU A 111 22.57 -16.02 -13.65
CA LEU A 111 23.12 -17.37 -13.56
C LEU A 111 23.50 -17.90 -14.94
#